data_AF-A0A650EL03-F1
#
_entry.id   AF-A0A650EL03-F1
#
_cell.length_a   1.000
_cell.length_b   1.000
_cell.length_c   1.000
_cell.angle_alpha   90.00
_cell.angle_beta   90.00
_cell.angle_gamma   90.00
#
_symmetry.space_group_name_H-M   'P 1'
#
loop_
_entity.id
_entity.type
_entity.pdbx_description
1 polymer ?
#
loop_
_entity_poly.entity_id
_entity_poly.type
_entity_poly.pdbx_seq_one_letter_code
_entity_poly.pdbx_strand_id
1 'polypeptide(L)' 'MGFEIMGEKVFDFTQPFGYFEAFSGIVVVLFISLIGFAVLRYFRPKN' A
#
# COMPACT_ATOMS: atom_id res chain seq x y z
N MET A 1 -19.05 0.42 -14.22
CA MET A 1 -19.96 1.20 -13.35
C MET A 1 -19.10 1.91 -12.33
N GLY A 2 -18.70 3.16 -12.61
CA GLY A 2 -17.77 3.93 -11.78
C GLY A 2 -18.40 5.27 -11.39
N PHE A 3 -17.91 5.89 -10.31
CA PHE A 3 -18.39 7.20 -9.86
C PHE A 3 -17.53 8.30 -10.47
N GLU A 4 -18.19 9.29 -11.07
CA GLU A 4 -17.57 10.51 -11.63
C GLU A 4 -17.71 11.65 -10.62
N ILE A 5 -16.62 12.37 -10.37
CA ILE A 5 -16.62 13.60 -9.55
C ILE A 5 -16.06 14.71 -10.44
N MET A 6 -16.85 15.76 -10.66
CA MET A 6 -16.46 16.93 -11.47
C MET A 6 -15.97 16.62 -12.90
N GLY A 7 -16.51 15.58 -13.55
CA GLY A 7 -16.14 15.22 -14.92
C GLY A 7 -14.82 14.46 -15.07
N GLU A 8 -14.09 14.24 -13.97
CA GLU A 8 -12.98 13.28 -13.96
C GLU A 8 -13.47 11.91 -13.49
N LYS A 9 -13.05 10.88 -14.23
CA LYS A 9 -13.35 9.48 -13.94
C LYS A 9 -12.47 9.00 -12.79
N VAL A 10 -12.85 9.33 -11.55
CA VAL A 10 -12.05 9.07 -10.34
C VAL A 10 -11.98 7.57 -10.00
N PHE A 11 -13.00 6.79 -10.37
CA PHE A 11 -13.03 5.34 -10.14
C PHE A 11 -13.42 4.55 -11.39
N ASP A 12 -12.41 3.98 -12.07
CA ASP A 12 -12.60 3.14 -13.25
C ASP A 12 -12.39 1.65 -12.93
N PHE A 13 -13.48 0.91 -12.68
CA PHE A 13 -13.45 -0.55 -12.49
C PHE A 13 -12.94 -1.34 -13.71
N THR A 14 -12.80 -0.68 -14.87
CA THR A 14 -12.26 -1.26 -16.10
C THR A 14 -10.73 -1.24 -16.15
N GLN A 15 -10.06 -0.53 -15.24
CA GLN A 15 -8.59 -0.49 -15.13
C GLN A 15 -8.10 -1.12 -13.80
N PRO A 16 -8.21 -2.45 -13.65
CA PRO A 16 -7.74 -3.15 -12.44
C PRO A 16 -6.23 -3.03 -12.20
N PHE A 17 -5.43 -2.76 -13.24
CA PHE A 17 -3.98 -2.70 -13.16
C PHE A 17 -3.45 -1.44 -12.45
N GLY A 18 -4.06 -0.27 -12.65
CA GLY A 18 -3.56 0.99 -12.05
C GLY A 18 -3.74 1.03 -10.52
N TYR A 19 -4.89 0.55 -10.02
CA TYR A 19 -5.10 0.40 -8.58
C TYR A 19 -4.19 -0.68 -7.99
N PHE A 20 -4.06 -1.82 -8.68
CA PHE A 20 -3.20 -2.92 -8.22
C PHE A 20 -1.74 -2.47 -8.04
N GLU A 21 -1.21 -1.67 -8.96
CA GLU A 21 0.14 -1.12 -8.86
C GLU A 21 0.30 -0.23 -7.62
N ALA A 22 -0.63 0.71 -7.39
CA ALA A 22 -0.61 1.57 -6.21
C ALA A 22 -0.74 0.77 -4.90
N PHE A 23 -1.64 -0.21 -4.84
CA PHE A 23 -1.79 -1.09 -3.67
C PHE A 23 -0.55 -1.96 -3.44
N SER A 24 0.08 -2.46 -4.51
CA SER A 24 1.29 -3.29 -4.40
C SER A 24 2.47 -2.52 -3.79
N GLY A 25 2.65 -1.25 -4.16
CA GLY A 25 3.68 -0.38 -3.57
C GLY A 25 3.46 -0.18 -2.08
N ILE A 26 2.23 0.10 -1.66
CA ILE A 26 1.86 0.27 -0.24
C ILE A 26 2.17 -1.01 0.55
N VAL A 27 1.77 -2.18 0.05
CA VAL A 27 2.02 -3.46 0.71
C VAL A 27 3.51 -3.72 0.90
N VAL A 28 4.32 -3.44 -0.13
CA VAL A 28 5.78 -3.61 -0.06
C VAL A 28 6.40 -2.70 1.00
N VAL A 29 6.02 -1.41 1.04
CA VAL A 29 6.53 -0.46 2.03
C VAL A 29 6.14 -0.84 3.45
N LEU A 30 4.90 -1.28 3.66
CA LEU A 30 4.41 -1.77 4.95
C LEU A 30 5.19 -3.01 5.39
N PHE A 31 5.45 -3.95 4.48
CA PHE A 31 6.18 -5.18 4.77
C PHE A 31 7.65 -4.91 5.15
N ILE A 32 8.33 -4.03 4.42
CA ILE A 32 9.70 -3.60 4.73
C ILE A 32 9.75 -2.92 6.10
N SER A 33 8.80 -2.01 6.37
CA SER A 33 8.70 -1.32 7.66
C SER A 33 8.49 -2.31 8.81
N LEU A 34 7.59 -3.28 8.63
CA LEU A 34 7.31 -4.33 9.61
C LEU A 34 8.56 -5.17 9.92
N ILE A 35 9.31 -5.58 8.90
CA ILE A 35 10.57 -6.32 9.07
C ILE A 35 11.59 -5.47 9.81
N GLY A 36 11.76 -4.19 9.43
CA GLY A 36 12.69 -3.28 10.10
C GLY A 36 12.41 -3.16 11.59
N PHE A 37 11.15 -2.93 11.97
CA PHE A 37 10.75 -2.88 13.37
C PHE A 37 10.89 -4.24 14.08
N ALA A 38 10.60 -5.36 13.40
CA ALA A 38 10.76 -6.69 13.97
C ALA A 38 12.23 -7.02 14.27
N VAL A 39 13.14 -6.66 13.36
CA VAL A 39 14.60 -6.79 13.55
C VAL A 39 15.06 -5.93 14.72
N LEU A 40 14.68 -4.65 14.76
CA LEU A 40 15.01 -3.77 15.88
C LEU A 40 14.46 -4.30 17.21
N ARG A 41 13.26 -4.87 17.21
CA ARG A 41 12.66 -5.50 18.40
C ARG A 41 13.43 -6.74 18.83
N TYR A 42 13.88 -7.57 17.89
CA TYR A 42 14.63 -8.80 18.19
C TYR A 42 16.00 -8.48 18.80
N PHE A 43 16.71 -7.49 18.26
CA PHE A 43 18.03 -7.07 18.76
C PHE A 43 17.96 -6.06 19.90
N ARG A 44 16.77 -5.65 20.33
CA ARG A 44 16.62 -4.71 21.44
C ARG A 44 17.21 -5.34 22.71
N PRO A 45 18.27 -4.74 23.30
CA PRO A 45 18.84 -5.26 24.54
C PRO A 45 17.77 -5.25 25.63
N LYS A 46 17.61 -6.39 26.32
CA LYS A 46 16.81 -6.49 27.54
C LYS A 46 17.61 -5.83 28.67
N ASN A 47 17.46 -4.52 28.80
CA ASN A 47 17.67 -3.86 30.10
C ASN A 47 16.38 -3.99 30.90
#